data_AF-G5GM84-F1
#
_entry.id   AF-G5GM84-F1
#
_cell.length_a   1.000
_cell.length_b   1.000
_cell.length_c   1.000
_cell.angle_alpha   90.00
_cell.angle_beta   90.00
_cell.angle_gamma   90.00
#
_symmetry.space_group_name_H-M   'P 1'
#
loop_
_entity.id
_entity.type
_entity.pdbx_description
1 polymer ?
#
loop_
_entity_poly.entity_id
_entity_poly.type
_entity_poly.pdbx_seq_one_letter_code
_entity_poly.pdbx_strand_id
1 'polypeptide(L)' 'MENKKPTSNFIRPDEVAEICAVSMSKAYKIIAELNAELRKRGKFTIRGKTNRRFFEEQYLEV' A
#
# COMPACT_ATOMS: atom_id res chain seq x y z
N MET A 1 17.79 12.10 -16.18
CA MET A 1 17.74 12.61 -14.79
C MET A 1 16.49 12.04 -14.17
N GLU A 2 16.63 11.00 -13.34
CA GLU A 2 15.48 10.31 -12.75
C GLU A 2 15.23 10.92 -11.37
N ASN A 3 14.16 11.71 -11.23
CA ASN A 3 13.75 12.25 -9.93
C ASN A 3 13.15 11.11 -9.10
N LYS A 4 14.01 10.33 -8.42
CA LYS A 4 13.58 9.34 -7.44
C LYS A 4 12.94 10.09 -6.26
N LYS A 5 11.61 10.09 -6.19
CA LYS A 5 10.89 10.59 -5.02
C LYS A 5 11.39 9.81 -3.79
N PRO A 6 11.60 10.46 -2.65
CA PRO A 6 12.00 9.75 -1.43
C PRO A 6 10.95 8.70 -1.09
N THR A 7 11.40 7.47 -0.81
CA THR A 7 10.53 6.35 -0.46
C THR A 7 9.73 6.70 0.80
N SER A 8 8.42 6.86 0.64
CA SER A 8 7.51 7.15 1.73
C SER A 8 7.21 5.87 2.52
N ASN A 9 7.12 5.99 3.85
CA ASN A 9 6.63 4.92 4.75
C ASN A 9 5.19 4.47 4.46
N PHE A 10 4.49 5.22 3.61
CA PHE A 10 3.20 4.84 3.05
C PHE A 10 3.32 4.51 1.57
N ILE A 11 2.60 3.48 1.15
CA ILE A 11 2.44 3.08 -0.25
C ILE A 11 1.10 3.59 -0.79
N ARG A 12 1.11 4.09 -2.03
CA ARG A 12 -0.05 4.64 -2.72
C ARG A 12 -0.67 3.65 -3.72
N PRO A 13 -1.91 3.89 -4.18
CA PRO A 13 -2.62 2.95 -5.06
C PRO A 13 -1.96 2.79 -6.44
N ASP A 14 -1.32 3.83 -6.95
CA ASP A 14 -0.52 3.79 -8.19
C ASP A 14 0.65 2.83 -8.07
N GLU A 15 1.40 2.91 -6.97
CA GLU A 15 2.51 2.00 -6.69
C GLU A 15 2.04 0.55 -6.51
N VAL A 16 0.92 0.35 -5.80
CA VAL A 16 0.31 -0.99 -5.63
C VAL A 16 -0.17 -1.55 -6.96
N ALA A 17 -0.78 -0.73 -7.81
CA ALA A 17 -1.25 -1.15 -9.13
C ALA A 17 -0.09 -1.62 -10.01
N GLU A 18 1.03 -0.89 -9.99
CA GLU A 18 2.24 -1.24 -10.71
C GLU A 18 2.89 -2.52 -10.17
N ILE A 19 3.14 -2.58 -8.85
CA ILE A 19 3.82 -3.72 -8.21
C ILE A 19 3.01 -5.01 -8.36
N CYS A 20 1.69 -4.96 -8.18
CA CYS A 20 0.83 -6.13 -8.27
C CYS A 20 0.34 -6.41 -9.70
N ALA A 21 0.67 -5.57 -10.68
CA ALA A 21 0.14 -5.62 -12.05
C ALA A 21 -1.40 -5.71 -12.11
N VAL A 22 -2.09 -4.87 -11.33
CA VAL A 22 -3.56 -4.82 -11.25
C VAL A 22 -4.12 -3.46 -11.65
N SER A 23 -5.42 -3.39 -11.90
CA SER A 23 -6.10 -2.12 -12.15
C SER A 23 -6.05 -1.20 -10.92
N MET A 24 -6.10 0.11 -11.15
CA MET A 24 -6.20 1.12 -10.07
C MET A 24 -7.36 0.84 -9.12
N SER A 25 -8.52 0.43 -9.65
CA SER A 25 -9.68 0.06 -8.84
C SER A 25 -9.38 -1.13 -7.91
N LYS A 26 -8.60 -2.11 -8.36
CA LYS A 26 -8.19 -3.24 -7.53
C LYS A 26 -7.14 -2.82 -6.50
N ALA A 27 -6.21 -1.94 -6.85
CA ALA A 27 -5.23 -1.38 -5.91
C ALA A 27 -5.88 -0.62 -4.74
N TYR A 28 -6.94 0.16 -5.01
CA TYR A 28 -7.73 0.80 -3.94
C TYR A 28 -8.40 -0.22 -3.02
N LYS A 29 -8.90 -1.35 -3.55
CA LYS A 29 -9.49 -2.42 -2.73
C LYS A 29 -8.43 -3.07 -1.83
N ILE A 30 -7.25 -3.37 -2.37
CA ILE A 30 -6.11 -3.92 -1.60
C ILE A 30 -5.74 -2.97 -0.44
N ILE A 31 -5.59 -1.67 -0.71
CA ILE A 31 -5.29 -0.68 0.33
C ILE A 31 -6.40 -0.61 1.39
N ALA A 32 -7.66 -0.71 1.00
CA ALA A 32 -8.78 -0.70 1.93
C ALA A 32 -8.78 -1.94 2.83
N GLU A 33 -8.49 -3.12 2.28
CA GLU A 33 -8.36 -4.39 2.99
C GLU A 33 -7.21 -4.34 4.00
N LEU A 34 -6.02 -3.92 3.56
CA LEU A 34 -4.85 -3.75 4.44
C LEU A 34 -5.11 -2.76 5.57
N ASN A 35 -5.75 -1.63 5.27
CA ASN A 35 -6.12 -0.67 6.30
C ASN A 35 -7.18 -1.21 7.27
N ALA A 36 -8.11 -2.05 6.81
CA ALA A 36 -9.07 -2.71 7.69
C ALA A 36 -8.35 -3.66 8.67
N GLU A 37 -7.36 -4.42 8.19
CA GLU A 37 -6.55 -5.31 9.01
C GLU A 37 -5.70 -4.55 10.03
N LEU A 38 -5.03 -3.48 9.61
CA LEU A 38 -4.28 -2.60 10.53
C LEU A 38 -5.18 -2.00 11.63
N ARG A 39 -6.40 -1.59 11.28
CA ARG A 39 -7.38 -1.11 12.27
C ARG A 39 -7.78 -2.19 13.29
N LYS A 40 -7.98 -3.43 12.84
CA LYS A 40 -8.24 -4.56 13.74
C LYS A 40 -7.08 -4.81 14.70
N ARG A 41 -5.84 -4.54 14.27
CA ARG A 41 -4.62 -4.61 15.10
C ARG A 41 -4.39 -3.37 15.97
N GLY A 42 -5.38 -2.47 16.09
CA GLY A 42 -5.30 -1.25 16.89
C GLY A 42 -4.37 -0.17 16.30
N LYS A 43 -4.06 -0.23 15.00
CA LYS A 43 -3.22 0.76 14.33
C LYS A 43 -4.06 1.82 13.61
N PHE A 44 -3.54 3.05 13.60
CA PHE A 44 -4.09 4.12 12.78
C PHE A 44 -3.78 3.91 11.31
N THR A 45 -4.68 4.36 10.44
CA THR A 45 -4.61 4.19 8.99
C THR A 45 -5.08 5.45 8.29
N ILE A 46 -4.64 5.64 7.04
CA ILE A 46 -4.98 6.83 6.23
C ILE A 46 -5.78 6.37 5.03
N ARG A 47 -6.88 7.06 4.70
CA ARG A 47 -7.65 6.73 3.50
C ARG A 47 -6.79 6.96 2.24
N GLY A 48 -6.82 5.99 1.31
CA GLY A 48 -6.15 6.11 0.01
C GLY A 48 -4.64 5.76 0.01
N LYS A 49 -4.06 5.38 1.14
CA LYS A 49 -2.70 4.82 1.24
C LYS A 49 -2.58 3.89 2.44
N THR A 50 -1.58 3.03 2.50
CA THR A 50 -1.36 2.17 3.68
C THR A 50 0.10 2.13 4.07
N ASN A 51 0.43 1.52 5.21
CA ASN A 51 1.82 1.36 5.64
C ASN A 51 2.55 0.47 4.62
N ARG A 52 3.67 0.97 4.07
CA ARG A 52 4.44 0.29 3.02
C ARG A 52 4.95 -1.06 3.50
N ARG A 53 5.63 -1.09 4.66
CA ARG A 53 6.19 -2.31 5.23
C ARG A 53 5.10 -3.38 5.42
N PHE A 54 3.92 -2.97 5.90
CA PHE A 54 2.80 -3.90 6.05
C PHE A 54 2.28 -4.44 4.70
N PHE A 55 2.27 -3.64 3.64
CA PHE A 55 1.98 -4.13 2.29
C PHE A 55 3.04 -5.13 1.82
N GLU A 56 4.32 -4.79 1.97
CA GLU A 56 5.46 -5.62 1.56
C GLU A 56 5.43 -6.97 2.30
N GLU A 57 5.23 -6.98 3.62
CA GLU A 57 5.07 -8.17 4.46
C GLU A 57 3.87 -9.07 4.09
N GLN A 58 2.89 -8.58 3.34
CA GLN A 58 1.70 -9.35 2.98
C GLN A 58 1.68 -9.79 1.51
N TYR A 59 2.35 -9.06 0.62
CA TYR A 59 2.26 -9.26 -0.83
C TYR A 59 3.59 -9.56 -1.51
N LEU A 60 4.72 -9.26 -0.87
CA LEU A 60 6.05 -9.52 -1.41
C LEU A 60 6.74 -10.58 -0.56
N GLU A 61 7.66 -11.33 -1.16
CA GLU A 61 8.60 -12.13 -0.37
C GLU A 61 9.52 -11.15 0.38
N VAL A 62 9.48 -11.21 1.72
CA VAL A 62 10.32 -10.40 2.62
C VAL A 62 11.29 -11.31 3.36
#